data_AF-V2UXZ6-F1
#
_entry.id   AF-V2UXZ6-F1
#
_cell.length_a   1.000
_cell.length_b   1.000
_cell.length_c   1.000
_cell.angle_alpha   90.00
_cell.angle_beta   90.00
_cell.angle_gamma   90.00
#
_symmetry.space_group_name_H-M   'P 1'
#
loop_
_entity.id
_entity.type
_entity.pdbx_description
1 polymer ?
#
loop_
_entity_poly.entity_id
_entity_poly.type
_entity_poly.pdbx_seq_one_letter_code
_entity_poly.pdbx_strand_id
1 'polypeptide(L)'
;MKYIKHKDDIKYVINREIALAISSTISRLETQYEEAYQATQHGWFIVCEQGKELFQPLPELSFSLYEKIKNGEAEYIEELSDWYEIYILLNDNEGVLVFIPRTLLPQHSLPMISN
;
A
#
# COMPACT_ATOMS: atom_id res chain seq x y z
N MET A 1 -3.38 -5.28 -9.69
CA MET A 1 -2.76 -4.53 -8.59
C MET A 1 -1.70 -3.64 -9.21
N LYS A 2 -1.48 -2.43 -8.69
CA LYS A 2 -0.41 -1.54 -9.16
C LYS A 2 0.73 -1.51 -8.14
N TYR A 3 1.94 -1.63 -8.66
CA TYR A 3 3.19 -1.68 -7.89
C TYR A 3 3.96 -0.40 -8.21
N ILE A 4 4.14 0.45 -7.21
CA ILE A 4 4.74 1.78 -7.39
C ILE A 4 6.13 1.75 -6.74
N LYS A 5 7.13 1.37 -7.54
CA LYS A 5 8.55 1.32 -7.12
C LYS A 5 9.33 2.54 -7.59
N HIS A 6 8.81 3.23 -8.60
CA HIS A 6 9.34 4.49 -9.12
C HIS A 6 8.24 5.55 -9.20
N LYS A 7 8.64 6.82 -9.15
CA LYS A 7 7.72 7.96 -9.29
C LYS A 7 6.90 7.90 -10.58
N ASP A 8 7.50 7.41 -11.67
CA ASP A 8 6.82 7.27 -12.97
C ASP A 8 5.74 6.19 -12.99
N ASP A 9 5.73 5.25 -12.02
CA ASP A 9 4.70 4.21 -11.93
C ASP A 9 3.34 4.79 -11.52
N ILE A 10 3.32 5.98 -10.90
CA ILE A 10 2.11 6.68 -10.46
C ILE A 10 1.12 6.88 -11.62
N LYS A 11 1.61 7.04 -12.86
CA LYS A 11 0.76 7.22 -14.05
C LYS A 11 -0.16 6.03 -14.33
N TYR A 12 0.10 4.86 -13.71
CA TYR A 12 -0.73 3.68 -13.85
C TYR A 12 -1.82 3.54 -12.78
N VAL A 13 -1.85 4.46 -11.80
CA VAL A 13 -2.87 4.49 -10.74
C VAL A 13 -4.10 5.25 -11.22
N ILE A 14 -5.25 4.58 -11.24
CA ILE A 14 -6.53 5.12 -11.70
C ILE A 14 -7.12 6.08 -10.65
N ASN A 15 -7.02 5.74 -9.37
CA ASN A 15 -7.52 6.60 -8.30
C ASN A 15 -6.59 7.82 -8.14
N ARG A 16 -7.07 8.99 -8.57
CA ARG A 16 -6.31 10.23 -8.59
C ARG A 16 -5.90 10.70 -7.19
N GLU A 17 -6.73 10.51 -6.18
CA GLU A 17 -6.44 10.98 -4.82
C GLU A 17 -5.33 10.13 -4.20
N ILE A 18 -5.39 8.81 -4.35
CA ILE A 18 -4.31 7.89 -3.96
C ILE A 18 -3.03 8.23 -4.73
N ALA A 19 -3.12 8.45 -6.05
CA ALA A 19 -1.97 8.83 -6.87
C ALA A 19 -1.30 10.13 -6.38
N LEU A 20 -2.10 11.13 -6.00
CA LEU A 20 -1.61 12.39 -5.43
C LEU A 20 -0.98 12.19 -4.05
N ALA A 21 -1.59 11.38 -3.18
CA ALA A 21 -1.06 11.07 -1.85
C ALA A 21 0.31 10.40 -1.96
N ILE A 22 0.45 9.38 -2.82
CA ILE A 22 1.73 8.71 -3.09
C ILE A 22 2.75 9.69 -3.67
N SER A 23 2.37 10.50 -4.67
CA SER A 23 3.27 11.50 -5.27
C SER A 23 3.79 12.50 -4.25
N SER A 24 2.93 12.94 -3.33
CA SER A 24 3.28 13.86 -2.24
C SER A 24 4.25 13.21 -1.26
N THR A 25 4.00 11.95 -0.88
CA THR A 25 4.88 11.19 -0.01
C THR A 25 6.26 10.99 -0.63
N ILE A 26 6.34 10.57 -1.90
CA ILE A 26 7.61 10.45 -2.63
C ILE A 26 8.35 11.79 -2.65
N SER A 27 7.68 12.88 -2.98
CA SER A 27 8.32 14.21 -3.05
C SER A 27 8.82 14.69 -1.69
N ARG A 28 8.09 14.35 -0.61
CA ARG A 28 8.52 14.62 0.78
C ARG A 28 9.77 13.81 1.14
N LEU A 29 9.82 12.53 0.79
CA LEU A 29 11.00 11.68 1.00
C LEU A 29 12.22 12.23 0.24
N GLU A 30 12.04 12.57 -1.04
CA GLU A 30 13.11 13.17 -1.86
C GLU A 30 13.64 14.47 -1.26
N THR A 31 12.76 15.32 -0.73
CA THR A 31 13.14 16.57 -0.08
C THR A 31 13.83 16.33 1.27
N GLN A 32 13.32 15.41 2.07
CA GLN A 32 13.83 15.13 3.42
C GLN A 32 15.25 14.53 3.39
N TYR A 33 15.53 13.67 2.41
CA TYR A 33 16.81 12.97 2.29
C TYR A 33 17.74 13.58 1.23
N GLU A 34 17.29 14.63 0.52
CA GLU A 34 18.03 15.30 -0.57
C GLU A 34 18.52 14.34 -1.67
N GLU A 35 17.76 13.26 -1.92
CA GLU A 35 18.08 12.21 -2.88
C GLU A 35 16.87 11.80 -3.72
N ALA A 36 17.11 11.14 -4.85
CA ALA A 36 16.03 10.57 -5.65
C ALA A 36 15.39 9.37 -4.92
N TYR A 37 14.07 9.23 -5.01
CA TYR A 37 13.36 8.15 -4.33
C TYR A 37 13.81 6.76 -4.81
N GLN A 38 14.15 5.89 -3.85
CA GLN A 38 14.49 4.49 -4.07
C GLN A 38 13.60 3.59 -3.22
N ALA A 39 12.82 2.73 -3.87
CA ALA A 39 11.93 1.77 -3.22
C ALA A 39 12.63 0.85 -2.21
N THR A 40 13.88 0.47 -2.48
CA THR A 40 14.67 -0.42 -1.61
C THR A 40 15.12 0.25 -0.32
N GLN A 41 15.14 1.58 -0.25
CA GLN A 41 15.56 2.34 0.92
C GLN A 41 14.36 2.87 1.72
N HIS A 42 13.32 3.33 1.02
CA HIS A 42 12.19 4.03 1.62
C HIS A 42 10.89 3.21 1.64
N GLY A 43 10.96 1.93 1.25
CA GLY A 43 9.79 1.09 1.01
C GLY A 43 9.10 1.46 -0.30
N TRP A 44 8.01 0.77 -0.63
CA TRP A 44 7.25 1.02 -1.85
C TRP A 44 5.75 0.85 -1.68
N PHE A 45 4.99 1.27 -2.70
CA PHE A 45 3.54 1.38 -2.58
C PHE A 45 2.83 0.33 -3.43
N ILE A 46 1.69 -0.13 -2.92
CA ILE A 46 0.77 -1.02 -3.62
C ILE A 46 -0.58 -0.33 -3.67
N VAL A 47 -1.21 -0.30 -4.85
CA VAL A 47 -2.60 0.17 -5.00
C VAL A 47 -3.48 -0.96 -5.49
N CYS A 48 -4.52 -1.26 -4.72
CA CYS A 48 -5.59 -2.16 -5.13
C CYS A 48 -6.64 -1.37 -5.91
N GLU A 49 -6.98 -1.84 -7.11
CA GLU A 49 -7.98 -1.22 -7.98
C GLU A 49 -9.18 -2.15 -8.18
N GLN A 50 -9.04 -3.44 -7.88
CA GLN A 50 -10.12 -4.43 -7.96
C GLN A 50 -10.15 -5.31 -6.71
N GLY A 51 -11.34 -5.62 -6.19
CA GLY A 51 -11.48 -6.39 -4.95
C GLY A 51 -10.80 -7.76 -5.00
N LYS A 52 -10.79 -8.43 -6.17
CA LYS A 52 -10.11 -9.73 -6.35
C LYS A 52 -8.60 -9.67 -6.09
N GLU A 53 -7.97 -8.51 -6.23
CA GLU A 53 -6.52 -8.34 -6.08
C GLU A 53 -6.08 -8.55 -4.63
N LEU A 54 -6.97 -8.30 -3.67
CA LEU A 54 -6.70 -8.52 -2.24
C LEU A 54 -6.49 -9.99 -1.89
N PHE A 55 -7.09 -10.89 -2.68
CA PHE A 55 -7.06 -12.33 -2.47
C PHE A 55 -6.02 -13.04 -3.33
N GLN A 56 -5.30 -12.30 -4.17
CA GLN A 56 -4.21 -12.85 -4.97
C GLN A 56 -2.90 -12.77 -4.17
N PRO A 57 -2.03 -13.80 -4.26
CA PRO A 57 -0.71 -13.74 -3.69
C PRO A 57 0.07 -12.56 -4.28
N LEU A 58 0.86 -11.88 -3.44
CA LEU A 58 1.85 -10.94 -3.95
C LEU A 58 2.93 -11.70 -4.73
N PRO A 59 3.53 -11.09 -5.78
CA PRO A 59 4.63 -11.69 -6.51
C PRO A 59 5.72 -12.13 -5.53
N GLU A 60 6.20 -13.37 -5.70
CA GLU A 60 7.29 -13.95 -4.91
C GLU A 60 6.95 -14.26 -3.44
N LEU A 61 5.69 -14.05 -3.01
CA LEU A 61 5.21 -14.38 -1.67
C LEU A 61 4.12 -15.46 -1.73
N SER A 62 4.03 -16.26 -0.67
CA SER A 62 3.03 -17.34 -0.55
C SER A 62 1.69 -16.89 0.04
N PHE A 63 1.56 -15.61 0.38
CA PHE A 63 0.37 -15.04 1.02
C PHE A 63 -0.23 -13.90 0.19
N SER A 64 -1.54 -13.72 0.35
CA SER A 64 -2.28 -12.56 -0.15
C SER A 64 -2.32 -11.41 0.88
N LEU A 65 -2.60 -10.19 0.41
CA LEU A 65 -2.78 -9.03 1.29
C LEU A 65 -3.90 -9.27 2.29
N TYR A 66 -5.01 -9.85 1.84
CA TYR A 66 -6.15 -10.15 2.70
C TYR A 66 -5.80 -11.12 3.84
N GLU A 67 -5.06 -12.19 3.55
CA GLU A 67 -4.62 -13.14 4.59
C GLU A 67 -3.77 -12.46 5.65
N LYS A 68 -2.80 -11.64 5.22
CA LYS A 68 -1.90 -10.94 6.12
C LYS A 68 -2.64 -9.95 7.02
N ILE A 69 -3.55 -9.17 6.44
CA ILE A 69 -4.41 -8.24 7.20
C ILE A 69 -5.32 -9.00 8.16
N LYS A 70 -5.97 -10.07 7.70
CA LYS A 70 -6.90 -10.87 8.51
C LYS A 70 -6.20 -11.55 9.71
N ASN A 71 -4.95 -11.95 9.54
CA ASN A 71 -4.15 -12.56 10.61
C ASN A 71 -3.61 -11.53 11.63
N GLY A 72 -3.86 -10.24 11.43
CA GLY A 72 -3.30 -9.18 12.28
C GLY A 72 -1.80 -8.96 12.08
N GLU A 73 -1.27 -9.33 10.91
CA GLU A 73 0.14 -9.18 10.54
C GLU A 73 0.42 -7.89 9.75
N ALA A 74 -0.47 -6.90 9.89
CA ALA A 74 -0.22 -5.54 9.44
C ALA A 74 0.42 -4.77 10.61
N GLU A 75 1.48 -4.02 10.31
CA GLU A 75 2.14 -3.17 11.31
C GLU A 75 1.32 -1.90 11.60
N TYR A 76 0.53 -1.48 10.62
CA TYR A 76 -0.29 -0.29 10.69
C TYR A 76 -1.51 -0.43 9.80
N ILE A 77 -2.66 0.05 10.28
CA ILE A 77 -3.89 0.18 9.50
C ILE A 77 -4.49 1.54 9.87
N GLU A 78 -4.63 2.41 8.87
CA GLU A 78 -5.38 3.66 8.98
C GLU A 78 -6.57 3.64 8.05
N GLU A 79 -7.72 4.00 8.60
CA GLU A 79 -8.95 4.19 7.84
C GLU A 79 -9.12 5.67 7.53
N LEU A 80 -8.94 6.04 6.26
CA LEU A 80 -9.26 7.37 5.74
C LEU A 80 -10.68 7.38 5.14
N SER A 81 -11.16 8.57 4.79
CA SER A 81 -12.53 8.73 4.26
C SER A 81 -12.79 7.86 3.03
N ASP A 82 -11.80 7.73 2.14
CA ASP A 82 -11.97 7.16 0.80
C ASP A 82 -11.13 5.89 0.54
N TRP A 83 -10.08 5.65 1.34
CA TRP A 83 -9.25 4.45 1.28
C TRP A 83 -8.70 4.02 2.64
N TYR A 84 -8.17 2.81 2.69
CA TYR A 84 -7.35 2.31 3.79
C TYR A 84 -5.87 2.43 3.42
N GLU A 85 -5.04 2.85 4.38
CA GLU A 85 -3.59 2.78 4.30
C GLU A 85 -3.10 1.69 5.24
N ILE A 86 -2.36 0.73 4.71
CA ILE A 86 -1.96 -0.46 5.47
C ILE A 86 -0.47 -0.67 5.27
N TYR A 87 0.30 -0.59 6.35
CA TYR A 87 1.73 -0.91 6.31
C TYR A 87 1.95 -2.38 6.63
N ILE A 88 2.70 -3.06 5.76
CA ILE A 88 2.97 -4.49 5.85
C ILE A 88 4.46 -4.72 5.62
N LEU A 89 5.10 -5.49 6.49
CA LEU A 89 6.44 -6.04 6.22
C LEU A 89 6.32 -7.28 5.34
N LEU A 90 6.95 -7.26 4.16
CA LEU A 90 7.07 -8.44 3.30
C LEU A 90 8.11 -9.42 3.85
N ASN A 91 9.15 -8.88 4.48
CA ASN A 91 10.22 -9.58 5.18
C ASN A 91 10.89 -8.60 6.18
N ASP A 92 11.96 -9.03 6.86
CA ASP A 92 12.66 -8.24 7.89
C ASP A 92 13.19 -6.88 7.41
N ASN A 93 13.35 -6.68 6.09
CA ASN A 93 14.00 -5.51 5.51
C ASN A 93 13.13 -4.74 4.50
N GLU A 94 11.93 -5.22 4.18
CA GLU A 94 11.11 -4.66 3.12
C GLU A 94 9.68 -4.41 3.59
N GLY A 95 9.35 -3.12 3.70
CA GLY A 95 8.00 -2.66 3.99
C GLY A 95 7.27 -2.17 2.74
N VAL A 96 5.97 -2.42 2.70
CA VAL A 96 5.06 -1.86 1.70
C VAL A 96 3.92 -1.11 2.35
N LEU A 97 3.55 0.03 1.76
CA LEU A 97 2.34 0.76 2.10
C LEU A 97 1.27 0.48 1.05
N VAL A 98 0.19 -0.16 1.48
CA VAL A 98 -0.90 -0.65 0.65
C VAL A 98 -2.09 0.29 0.75
N PHE A 99 -2.60 0.72 -0.40
CA PHE A 99 -3.77 1.57 -0.53
C PHE A 99 -4.94 0.75 -1.06
N ILE A 100 -6.03 0.70 -0.30
CA ILE A 100 -7.24 -0.03 -0.67
C ILE A 100 -8.43 0.94 -0.67
N PRO A 101 -8.99 1.32 -1.84
CA PRO A 101 -10.22 2.10 -1.88
C PRO A 101 -11.33 1.41 -1.09
N ARG A 102 -12.09 2.18 -0.29
CA ARG A 102 -13.15 1.60 0.57
C ARG A 102 -14.23 0.88 -0.23
N THR A 103 -14.46 1.31 -1.47
CA THR A 103 -15.38 0.68 -2.41
C THR A 103 -15.00 -0.77 -2.77
N LEU A 104 -13.77 -1.21 -2.49
CA LEU A 104 -13.30 -2.58 -2.71
C LEU A 104 -13.47 -3.49 -1.50
N LEU A 105 -13.76 -2.94 -0.31
CA LEU A 105 -14.00 -3.66 0.94
C LEU A 105 -15.45 -3.58 1.48
N PRO A 106 -16.51 -3.52 0.65
CA PRO A 106 -17.87 -3.29 1.16
C PRO A 106 -18.47 -4.48 1.95
N GLN A 107 -17.81 -5.65 2.00
CA GLN A 107 -18.36 -6.87 2.61
C GLN A 107 -17.42 -7.59 3.60
N HIS A 108 -16.19 -7.10 3.79
CA HIS A 108 -15.23 -7.69 4.74
C HIS A 108 -14.62 -6.59 5.59
N SER A 109 -15.09 -6.49 6.84
CA SER A 109 -14.49 -5.63 7.85
C SER A 109 -13.04 -6.08 8.10
N LEU A 110 -12.09 -5.17 7.90
CA LEU A 110 -10.71 -5.40 8.31
C LEU A 110 -10.64 -5.38 9.84
N PRO A 111 -9.85 -6.26 10.48
CA PRO A 111 -9.60 -6.17 11.91
C PRO A 111 -8.89 -4.84 12.20
N MET A 112 -9.57 -3.94 12.89
CA MET A 112 -8.99 -2.68 13.36
C MET A 112 -7.94 -2.99 14.42
N ILE A 113 -6.69 -2.56 14.20
CA ILE A 113 -5.67 -2.60 15.24
C ILE A 113 -5.90 -1.37 16.13
N SER A 114 -6.38 -1.59 17.35
CA SER A 114 -6.50 -0.53 18.34
C SER A 114 -5.12 -0.28 18.93
N ASN A 115 -4.53 0.88 18.64
CA ASN A 115 -3.33 1.37 19.33
C ASN A 115 -3.67 1.84 20.75
#